data_AF-B8HHZ7-F1
#
_entry.id   AF-B8HHZ7-F1
#
_cell.length_a   1.000
_cell.length_b   1.000
_cell.length_c   1.000
_cell.angle_alpha   90.00
_cell.angle_beta   90.00
_cell.angle_gamma   90.00
#
_symmetry.space_group_name_H-M   'P 1'
#
loop_
_entity.id
_entity.type
_entity.pdbx_description
1 polymer ?
#
loop_
_entity_poly.entity_id
_entity_poly.type
_entity_poly.pdbx_seq_one_letter_code
_entity_poly.pdbx_strand_id
1 'polypeptide(L)'
;MTHCPDEVIRYSRDDLLQALAQALGTSPGDDRIVDAYDQIISEWSLSADDPDAEYARFFSEGPVATRIDLIAAQQWAEGRVLI
;
A
#
# COMPACT_ATOMS: atom_id res chain seq x y z
N MET A 1 -25.24 13.95 -21.21
CA MET A 1 -24.20 14.14 -20.19
C MET A 1 -23.25 12.97 -20.34
N THR A 2 -22.04 13.24 -20.80
CA THR A 2 -21.04 12.23 -21.13
C THR A 2 -20.62 11.52 -19.84
N HIS A 3 -20.92 10.22 -19.74
CA HIS A 3 -20.45 9.35 -18.67
C HIS A 3 -18.93 9.30 -18.80
N CYS A 4 -18.19 9.95 -17.89
CA CYS A 4 -16.75 9.74 -17.80
C CYS A 4 -16.52 8.24 -17.62
N PRO A 5 -15.56 7.64 -18.36
CA PRO A 5 -15.17 6.27 -18.10
C PRO A 5 -14.72 6.18 -16.64
N ASP A 6 -15.00 5.04 -16.03
CA ASP A 6 -14.50 4.64 -14.71
C ASP A 6 -13.00 4.92 -14.65
N GLU A 7 -12.63 6.08 -14.14
CA GLU A 7 -11.24 6.49 -14.00
C GLU A 7 -10.75 5.65 -12.84
N VAL A 8 -10.19 4.49 -13.14
CA VAL A 8 -9.54 3.63 -12.15
C VAL A 8 -8.43 4.48 -11.58
N ILE A 9 -8.71 5.13 -10.44
CA ILE A 9 -7.73 5.93 -9.71
C ILE A 9 -6.69 4.93 -9.23
N ARG A 10 -5.60 4.81 -10.00
CA ARG A 10 -4.44 4.02 -9.63
C ARG A 10 -3.66 4.85 -8.62
N TYR A 11 -3.62 4.37 -7.39
CA TYR A 11 -2.81 4.98 -6.37
C TYR A 11 -1.36 4.58 -6.58
N SER A 12 -0.47 5.50 -6.30
CA SER A 12 0.96 5.30 -6.45
C SER A 12 1.56 4.71 -5.17
N ARG A 13 2.81 4.27 -5.27
CA ARG A 13 3.63 3.94 -4.09
C ARG A 13 3.66 5.08 -3.07
N ASP A 14 3.78 6.33 -3.52
CA ASP A 14 3.78 7.50 -2.64
C ASP A 14 2.45 7.65 -1.87
N ASP A 15 1.32 7.37 -2.50
CA ASP A 15 0.01 7.40 -1.83
C ASP A 15 -0.06 6.35 -0.71
N LEU A 16 0.50 5.17 -0.94
CA LEU A 16 0.61 4.14 0.10
C LEU A 16 1.56 4.56 1.23
N LEU A 17 2.75 5.09 0.90
CA LEU A 17 3.69 5.57 1.92
C LEU A 17 3.06 6.68 2.78
N GLN A 18 2.32 7.59 2.16
CA GLN A 18 1.59 8.65 2.85
C GLN A 18 0.46 8.08 3.73
N ALA A 19 -0.27 7.09 3.24
CA ALA A 19 -1.31 6.41 4.01
C ALA A 19 -0.75 5.67 5.25
N LEU A 20 0.36 4.96 5.08
CA LEU A 20 1.08 4.30 6.18
C LEU A 20 1.60 5.34 7.19
N ALA A 21 2.16 6.45 6.71
CA ALA A 21 2.64 7.52 7.56
C ALA A 21 1.54 8.17 8.41
N GLN A 22 0.36 8.39 7.80
CA GLN A 22 -0.82 8.89 8.53
C GLN A 22 -1.29 7.90 9.61
N ALA A 23 -1.38 6.61 9.27
CA ALA A 23 -1.80 5.56 10.20
C ALA A 23 -0.82 5.39 11.37
N LEU A 24 0.49 5.47 11.11
CA LEU A 24 1.55 5.32 12.12
C LEU A 24 1.86 6.63 12.86
N GLY A 25 1.22 7.74 12.51
CA GLY A 25 1.46 9.05 13.12
C GLY A 25 2.88 9.59 12.92
N THR A 26 3.52 9.29 11.79
CA THR A 26 4.88 9.74 11.46
C THR A 26 4.96 10.39 10.07
N SER A 27 6.17 10.79 9.65
CA SER A 27 6.45 11.36 8.33
C SER A 27 6.69 10.25 7.30
N PRO A 28 6.24 10.40 6.04
CA PRO A 28 6.48 9.39 4.98
C PRO A 28 7.96 9.19 4.63
N GLY A 29 8.85 10.10 5.03
CA GLY A 29 10.30 9.95 4.88
C GLY A 29 11.00 9.28 6.06
N ASP A 30 10.26 8.81 7.07
CA ASP A 30 10.82 8.07 8.22
C ASP A 30 11.18 6.64 7.78
N ASP A 31 12.35 6.14 8.19
CA ASP A 31 12.82 4.79 7.85
C ASP A 31 11.81 3.70 8.25
N ARG A 32 11.03 3.94 9.32
CA ARG A 32 9.96 3.03 9.77
C ARG A 32 8.86 2.85 8.73
N ILE A 33 8.64 3.82 7.84
CA ILE A 33 7.67 3.72 6.75
C ILE A 33 8.21 2.86 5.62
N VAL A 34 9.52 2.88 5.38
CA VAL A 34 10.17 1.98 4.41
C VAL A 34 10.06 0.53 4.91
N ASP A 35 10.33 0.29 6.19
CA ASP A 35 10.17 -1.03 6.81
C ASP A 35 8.70 -1.50 6.82
N ALA A 36 7.75 -0.59 7.10
CA ALA A 36 6.33 -0.90 7.07
C ALA A 36 5.85 -1.22 5.64
N TYR A 37 6.35 -0.48 4.65
CA TYR A 37 6.07 -0.72 3.24
C TYR A 37 6.59 -2.10 2.79
N ASP A 38 7.82 -2.46 3.15
CA ASP A 38 8.39 -3.76 2.79
C ASP A 38 7.62 -4.92 3.43
N GLN A 39 7.23 -4.78 4.69
CA GLN A 39 6.47 -5.80 5.39
C GLN A 39 5.07 -6.00 4.79
N ILE A 40 4.35 -4.91 4.48
CA ILE A 40 3.00 -5.05 3.92
C ILE A 40 3.03 -5.67 2.52
N ILE A 41 3.98 -5.28 1.66
CA ILE A 41 4.10 -5.89 0.32
C ILE A 41 4.54 -7.36 0.41
N SER A 42 5.40 -7.71 1.38
CA SER A 42 5.80 -9.10 1.60
C SER A 42 4.64 -9.95 2.12
N GLU A 43 3.83 -9.44 3.05
CA GLU A 43 2.67 -10.17 3.57
C GLU A 43 1.59 -10.34 2.49
N TRP A 44 1.36 -9.32 1.67
CA TRP A 44 0.37 -9.38 0.61
C TRP A 44 0.81 -10.27 -0.55
N SER A 45 2.10 -10.24 -0.91
CA SER A 45 2.63 -11.09 -1.99
C SER A 45 2.57 -12.58 -1.63
N LEU A 46 2.73 -12.95 -0.35
CA LEU A 46 2.63 -14.35 0.11
C LEU A 46 1.26 -15.00 -0.15
N SER A 47 0.22 -14.20 -0.39
CA SER A 47 -1.13 -14.69 -0.70
C SER A 47 -1.37 -14.88 -2.21
N ALA A 48 -0.40 -14.50 -3.05
CA ALA A 48 -0.47 -14.67 -4.50
C ALA A 48 -0.01 -16.07 -4.94
N ASP A 49 -0.43 -16.48 -6.14
CA ASP A 49 -0.02 -17.74 -6.77
C ASP A 49 1.50 -17.74 -7.09
N ASP A 50 2.04 -16.57 -7.44
CA ASP A 50 3.47 -16.32 -7.64
C ASP A 50 3.94 -15.13 -6.78
N PRO A 51 4.43 -15.41 -5.55
CA PRO A 51 4.76 -14.37 -4.57
C PRO A 51 5.97 -13.51 -4.98
N ASP A 52 6.95 -14.09 -5.67
CA ASP A 52 8.13 -13.36 -6.15
C ASP A 52 7.77 -12.39 -7.28
N ALA A 53 6.95 -12.83 -8.25
CA ALA A 53 6.47 -11.97 -9.33
C ALA A 53 5.59 -10.83 -8.80
N GLU A 54 4.69 -11.13 -7.85
CA GLU A 54 3.80 -10.12 -7.26
C GLU A 54 4.59 -9.13 -6.38
N TYR A 55 5.57 -9.59 -5.60
CA TYR A 55 6.46 -8.70 -4.85
C TYR A 55 7.24 -7.75 -5.78
N ALA A 56 7.82 -8.28 -6.86
CA ALA A 56 8.52 -7.46 -7.86
C ALA A 56 7.58 -6.45 -8.54
N ARG A 57 6.32 -6.84 -8.78
CA ARG A 57 5.28 -5.95 -9.30
C ARG A 57 4.96 -4.84 -8.31
N PHE A 58 4.74 -5.17 -7.04
CA PHE A 58 4.47 -4.20 -5.98
C PHE A 58 5.65 -3.25 -5.73
N PHE A 59 6.88 -3.72 -5.91
CA PHE A 59 8.05 -2.87 -5.81
C PHE A 59 8.14 -1.86 -6.96
N SER A 60 7.77 -2.28 -8.18
CA SER A 60 7.90 -1.48 -9.41
C SER A 60 6.70 -0.56 -9.65
N GLU A 61 5.50 -1.05 -9.39
CA GLU A 61 4.22 -0.39 -9.72
C GLU A 61 3.45 0.06 -8.48
N GLY A 62 3.80 -0.44 -7.30
CA GLY A 62 3.03 -0.25 -6.06
C GLY A 62 1.93 -1.32 -5.89
N PRO A 63 1.58 -1.70 -4.65
CA PRO A 63 0.53 -2.69 -4.40
C PRO A 63 -0.91 -2.12 -4.45
N VAL A 64 -1.06 -0.80 -4.50
CA VAL A 64 -2.35 -0.11 -4.33
C VAL A 64 -2.95 0.31 -5.67
N ALA A 65 -3.61 -0.61 -6.36
CA ALA A 65 -4.32 -0.29 -7.59
C ALA A 65 -5.65 0.44 -7.32
N THR A 66 -6.20 0.32 -6.11
CA THR A 66 -7.53 0.81 -5.74
C THR A 66 -7.56 1.52 -4.39
N ARG A 67 -8.66 2.24 -4.13
CA ARG A 67 -8.90 2.90 -2.84
C ARG A 67 -9.08 1.88 -1.70
N ILE A 68 -9.58 0.69 -2.00
CA ILE A 68 -9.75 -0.38 -1.02
C ILE A 68 -8.38 -0.84 -0.51
N ASP A 69 -7.39 -0.95 -1.40
CA ASP A 69 -6.02 -1.33 -1.04
C ASP A 69 -5.41 -0.30 -0.08
N LEU A 70 -5.61 1.00 -0.33
CA LEU A 70 -5.14 2.04 0.60
C LEU A 70 -5.79 1.94 1.98
N ILE A 71 -7.10 1.68 2.04
CA ILE A 71 -7.80 1.51 3.31
C ILE A 71 -7.27 0.26 4.03
N ALA A 72 -7.09 -0.86 3.31
CA ALA A 72 -6.53 -2.08 3.87
C ALA A 72 -5.13 -1.85 4.45
N ALA A 73 -4.29 -1.07 3.76
CA ALA A 73 -2.97 -0.71 4.25
C ALA A 73 -2.98 0.17 5.50
N GLN A 74 -3.90 1.14 5.58
CA GLN A 74 -4.07 1.96 6.79
C GLN A 74 -4.50 1.10 7.97
N GLN A 75 -5.52 0.25 7.79
CA GLN A 75 -6.01 -0.63 8.85
C GLN A 75 -4.94 -1.64 9.30
N TRP A 76 -4.14 -2.16 8.37
CA TRP A 76 -2.99 -3.00 8.69
C TRP A 76 -1.97 -2.25 9.55
N ALA A 77 -1.63 -1.02 9.19
CA ALA A 77 -0.67 -0.20 9.93
C ALA A 77 -1.19 0.20 11.32
N GLU A 78 -2.46 0.61 11.45
CA GLU A 78 -3.08 0.91 12.74
C GLU A 78 -3.13 -0.32 13.67
N GLY A 79 -3.34 -1.52 13.12
CA GLY A 79 -3.27 -2.78 13.85
C GLY A 79 -1.89 -3.04 14.48
N ARG A 80 -0.82 -2.45 13.95
CA ARG A 80 0.55 -2.56 14.47
C ARG A 80 0.88 -1.54 15.56
N VAL A 81 0.16 -0.42 15.64
CA VAL A 81 0.36 0.61 16.68
C VAL A 81 -0.13 0.12 18.05
N LEU A 82 -0.98 -0.90 18.08
CA LEU A 82 -1.63 -1.41 19.30
C LEU A 82 -0.83 -2.47 20.07
N ILE A 83 0.42 -2.75 19.68
CA ILE A 83 1.27 -3.79 20.30
C ILE A 83 2.43 -3.17 21.09
#